data_AF-K2PP33-F1
#
_entry.id   AF-K2PP33-F1
#
_cell.length_a   1.000
_cell.length_b   1.000
_cell.length_c   1.000
_cell.angle_alpha   90.00
_cell.angle_beta   90.00
_cell.angle_gamma   90.00
#
_symmetry.space_group_name_H-M   'P 1'
#
loop_
_entity.id
_entity.type
_entity.pdbx_description
1 polymer ?
#
loop_
_entity_poly.entity_id
_entity_poly.type
_entity_poly.pdbx_seq_one_letter_code
_entity_poly.pdbx_strand_id
1 'polypeptide(L)' 'MATALTDLRKLNRLSQEELAEKTGLTPRTIINYEKDVSNLRKASYDNVEKIAIALKVSVDDIFLEDTSVFLKRITKQAS' A
#
# COMPACT_ATOMS: atom_id res chain seq x y z
N MET A 1 -13.30 1.16 6.95
CA MET A 1 -12.31 0.09 7.22
C MET A 1 -11.00 0.54 6.58
N ALA A 2 -9.89 0.54 7.33
CA ALA A 2 -8.57 0.78 6.73
C ALA A 2 -8.16 -0.49 5.97
N THR A 3 -7.61 -0.32 4.77
CA THR A 3 -7.03 -1.43 3.99
C THR A 3 -5.54 -1.56 4.30
N ALA A 4 -4.92 -2.69 3.98
CA ALA A 4 -3.48 -2.86 4.13
C ALA A 4 -2.68 -1.75 3.41
N LEU A 5 -3.15 -1.30 2.25
CA LEU A 5 -2.56 -0.15 1.55
C LEU A 5 -2.57 1.13 2.41
N THR A 6 -3.68 1.42 3.10
CA THR A 6 -3.79 2.59 3.99
C THR A 6 -2.77 2.54 5.11
N ASP A 7 -2.61 1.37 5.74
CA ASP A 7 -1.69 1.18 6.85
C ASP A 7 -0.23 1.28 6.38
N LEU A 8 0.12 0.61 5.28
CA LEU A 8 1.46 0.67 4.69
C LEU A 8 1.86 2.10 4.29
N ARG A 9 0.92 2.87 3.74
CA ARG A 9 1.14 4.29 3.44
C ARG A 9 1.43 5.10 4.70
N LYS A 10 0.62 4.92 5.75
CA LYS A 10 0.80 5.62 7.03
C LYS A 10 2.10 5.21 7.73
N LEU A 11 2.50 3.95 7.66
CA LEU A 11 3.78 3.46 8.17
C LEU A 11 4.96 4.13 7.45
N ASN A 12 4.82 4.40 6.16
CA ASN A 12 5.78 5.19 5.37
C ASN A 12 5.64 6.71 5.59
N ARG A 13 4.73 7.17 6.45
CA ARG A 13 4.47 8.58 6.76
C ARG A 13 4.10 9.43 5.53
N LEU A 14 3.40 8.83 4.57
CA LEU A 14 2.97 9.53 3.35
C LEU A 14 1.51 9.96 3.45
N SER A 15 1.17 11.13 2.93
CA SER A 15 -0.20 11.51 2.54
C SER A 15 -0.64 10.77 1.27
N GLN A 16 -1.93 10.86 0.92
CA GLN A 16 -2.43 10.26 -0.31
C GLN A 16 -1.85 10.96 -1.55
N GLU A 17 -1.64 12.27 -1.45
CA GLU A 17 -1.00 13.11 -2.46
C GLU A 17 0.47 12.72 -2.64
N GLU A 18 1.22 12.54 -1.56
CA GLU A 18 2.63 12.15 -1.64
C GLU A 18 2.82 10.75 -2.23
N LEU A 19 1.92 9.81 -1.91
CA LEU A 19 1.96 8.48 -2.54
C LEU A 19 1.58 8.56 -4.03
N ALA A 20 0.62 9.41 -4.39
CA ALA A 20 0.24 9.64 -5.78
C ALA A 20 1.41 10.21 -6.59
N GLU A 21 2.11 11.22 -6.06
CA GLU A 21 3.30 11.80 -6.69
C GLU A 21 4.41 10.76 -6.89
N LYS A 22 4.71 9.95 -5.87
CA LYS A 22 5.75 8.90 -5.94
C LYS A 22 5.45 7.81 -6.97
N THR A 23 4.18 7.54 -7.23
CA THR A 23 3.73 6.47 -8.14
C THR A 23 3.40 6.98 -9.53
N GLY A 24 3.32 8.30 -9.73
CA GLY A 24 2.81 8.91 -10.96
C GLY A 24 1.30 8.67 -11.17
N LEU A 25 0.57 8.28 -10.11
CA LEU A 25 -0.87 8.09 -10.14
C LEU A 25 -1.59 9.37 -9.67
N THR A 26 -2.90 9.43 -9.86
CA THR A 26 -3.68 10.54 -9.31
C THR A 26 -4.00 10.30 -7.82
N PRO A 27 -4.15 11.35 -6.99
CA PRO A 27 -4.62 11.20 -5.61
C PRO A 27 -5.96 10.45 -5.53
N ARG A 28 -6.85 10.69 -6.51
CA ARG A 28 -8.13 9.99 -6.62
C ARG A 28 -7.97 8.49 -6.84
N THR A 29 -6.97 8.06 -7.63
CA THR A 29 -6.64 6.65 -7.81
C THR A 29 -6.21 6.02 -6.48
N ILE A 30 -5.32 6.68 -5.73
CA ILE A 30 -4.88 6.22 -4.41
C ILE A 30 -6.06 6.10 -3.45
N ILE A 31 -6.90 7.14 -3.33
CA ILE A 31 -8.12 7.12 -2.52
C ILE A 31 -9.03 5.95 -2.91
N ASN A 32 -9.21 5.71 -4.21
CA ASN A 32 -10.08 4.64 -4.71
C ASN A 32 -9.57 3.24 -4.33
N TYR A 33 -8.26 3.04 -4.37
CA TYR A 33 -7.62 1.80 -3.92
C TYR A 33 -7.68 1.62 -2.40
N GLU A 34 -7.51 2.70 -1.64
CA GLU A 34 -7.59 2.64 -0.18
C GLU A 34 -9.01 2.41 0.35
N LYS A 35 -10.02 2.90 -0.38
CA LYS A 35 -11.43 2.82 0.01
C LYS A 35 -12.00 1.41 -0.11
N ASP A 36 -11.60 0.66 -1.14
CA ASP A 36 -12.08 -0.71 -1.38
C ASP A 36 -10.97 -1.53 -2.04
N VAL A 37 -10.51 -2.57 -1.33
CA VAL A 37 -9.46 -3.48 -1.79
C VAL A 37 -9.81 -4.15 -3.12
N SER A 38 -11.09 -4.30 -3.43
CA SER A 38 -11.55 -4.85 -4.71
C SER A 38 -11.12 -3.99 -5.90
N ASN A 39 -11.03 -2.67 -5.72
CA ASN A 39 -10.53 -1.76 -6.75
C ASN A 39 -9.03 -1.93 -6.98
N LEU A 40 -8.28 -2.17 -5.91
CA LEU A 40 -6.84 -2.45 -6.00
C LEU A 40 -6.58 -3.81 -6.64
N ARG A 41 -7.39 -4.84 -6.34
CA ARG A 41 -7.31 -6.16 -6.99
C ARG A 41 -7.62 -6.12 -8.50
N LYS A 42 -8.35 -5.11 -8.97
CA LYS A 42 -8.67 -4.88 -10.39
C LYS A 42 -7.67 -3.93 -11.08
N ALA A 43 -6.72 -3.36 -10.34
CA ALA A 43 -5.71 -2.49 -10.90
C ALA A 43 -4.77 -3.27 -11.83
N SER A 44 -4.13 -2.57 -12.77
CA SER A 44 -3.04 -3.17 -13.55
C SER A 44 -1.90 -3.56 -12.61
N TYR A 45 -1.19 -4.64 -12.94
CA TYR A 45 0.00 -5.05 -12.20
C TYR A 45 1.02 -3.90 -12.09
N ASP A 46 1.26 -3.16 -13.18
CA ASP A 46 2.14 -2.00 -13.21
C ASP A 46 1.79 -0.93 -12.15
N ASN A 47 0.51 -0.64 -11.94
CA ASN A 47 0.10 0.31 -10.89
C ASN A 47 0.36 -0.24 -9.49
N VAL A 48 0.11 -1.53 -9.28
CA VAL A 48 0.34 -2.19 -7.98
C VAL A 48 1.84 -2.27 -7.69
N GLU A 49 2.65 -2.60 -8.68
CA GLU A 49 4.12 -2.65 -8.58
C GLU A 49 4.70 -1.28 -8.25
N LYS A 50 4.25 -0.20 -8.92
CA LYS A 50 4.65 1.17 -8.57
C LYS A 50 4.35 1.52 -7.12
N ILE A 51 3.18 1.13 -6.62
CA ILE A 51 2.80 1.32 -5.22
C ILE A 51 3.73 0.53 -4.28
N ALA A 52 4.01 -0.73 -4.61
CA ALA A 52 4.91 -1.58 -3.82
C ALA A 52 6.32 -0.97 -3.71
N ILE A 53 6.86 -0.53 -4.84
CA ILE A 53 8.16 0.16 -4.92
C ILE A 53 8.14 1.44 -4.08
N ALA A 54 7.10 2.28 -4.23
CA ALA A 54 6.98 3.53 -3.49
C ALA A 54 6.90 3.33 -1.97
N LEU A 55 6.28 2.24 -1.52
CA LEU A 55 6.11 1.86 -0.12
C LEU A 55 7.24 0.97 0.43
N LYS A 56 8.20 0.58 -0.41
CA LYS A 56 9.34 -0.30 -0.08
C LYS A 56 8.90 -1.66 0.48
N VAL A 57 7.87 -2.25 -0.13
CA VAL A 57 7.33 -3.57 0.23
C VAL A 57 7.19 -4.44 -1.01
N SER A 58 6.87 -5.73 -0.81
CA SER A 58 6.49 -6.59 -1.94
C SER A 58 5.04 -6.35 -2.34
N VAL A 59 4.67 -6.75 -3.57
CA VAL A 59 3.28 -6.71 -4.04
C VAL A 59 2.37 -7.54 -3.13
N ASP A 60 2.85 -8.68 -2.62
CA ASP A 60 2.07 -9.55 -1.73
C ASP A 60 1.71 -8.89 -0.41
N ASP A 61 2.60 -8.05 0.13
CA ASP A 61 2.37 -7.35 1.40
C ASP A 61 1.19 -6.36 1.30
N ILE A 62 0.89 -5.85 0.11
CA ILE A 62 -0.22 -4.91 -0.15
C ILE A 62 -1.59 -5.59 -0.03
N PHE A 63 -1.66 -6.91 -0.25
CA PHE A 63 -2.92 -7.68 -0.25
C PHE A 63 -3.14 -8.51 1.02
N LEU A 64 -2.32 -8.31 2.05
CA LEU A 64 -2.52 -8.96 3.35
C LEU A 64 -3.87 -8.53 3.94
N GLU A 65 -4.62 -9.49 4.46
CA GLU A 65 -5.89 -9.22 5.14
C GLU A 65 -5.69 -8.50 6.48
N ASP A 66 -4.52 -8.72 7.11
CA ASP A 66 -4.14 -8.11 8.39
C ASP A 66 -2.68 -7.65 8.35
N THR A 67 -2.46 -6.34 8.43
CA THR A 67 -1.13 -5.72 8.49
C THR A 67 -0.37 -6.04 9.77
N SER A 68 -1.02 -6.58 10.81
CA SER A 68 -0.34 -7.13 11.99
C SER A 68 0.62 -8.26 11.62
N VAL A 69 0.33 -9.02 10.55
CA VAL A 69 1.22 -10.07 10.02
C VAL A 69 2.49 -9.45 9.46
N PHE A 70 2.37 -8.37 8.70
CA PHE A 70 3.51 -7.60 8.20
C PHE A 70 4.32 -7.00 9.35
N LEU A 71 3.65 -6.37 10.33
CA LEU A 71 4.30 -5.77 11.49
C LEU A 71 5.09 -6.80 12.31
N LYS A 72 4.56 -8.01 12.51
CA LYS A 72 5.28 -9.11 13.16
C LYS A 72 6.52 -9.55 12.37
N ARG A 73 6.48 -9.53 11.03
CA ARG A 73 7.63 -9.89 10.17
C ARG A 73 8.75 -8.86 10.26
N ILE A 74 8.42 -7.57 10.31
CA ILE A 74 9.45 -6.52 10.39
C ILE A 74 10.04 -6.38 11.80
N THR A 75 9.26 -6.60 12.86
CA THR A 75 9.77 -6.53 14.24
C THR A 75 10.64 -7.73 14.59
N LYS A 76 10.32 -8.92 14.07
CA LYS A 76 11.12 -10.14 14.28
C LYS A 76 12.47 -10.11 13.54
N GLN A 77 12.60 -9.35 12.45
CA GLN A 77 13.87 -9.18 11.73
C GLN A 77 14.79 -8.13 12.35
N ALA A 78 14.28 -7.29 13.25
CA ALA A 78 15.03 -6.24 13.93
C ALA A 78 15.55 -6.67 15.32
N SER A 79 15.42 -7.96 15.68
CA SER A 79 15.90 -8.58 16.92
C SER A 79 17.06 -9.54 16.66
#